data_AF-A0A255HA23-F1
#
_entry.id   AF-A0A255HA23-F1
#
_cell.length_a   1.000
_cell.length_b   1.000
_cell.length_c   1.000
_cell.angle_alpha   90.00
_cell.angle_beta   90.00
_cell.angle_gamma   90.00
#
_symmetry.space_group_name_H-M   'P 1'
#
loop_
_entity.id
_entity.type
_entity.pdbx_description
1 polymer ?
#
loop_
_entity_poly.entity_id
_entity_poly.type
_entity_poly.pdbx_seq_one_letter_code
_entity_poly.pdbx_strand_id
1 'polypeptide(L)'
;MDTTDRWDWVDARPFRMHARRLIAETGLRPRELALFAGVPPRLLARLVAGDGVRKLTRVYARRLIAIELRAVPEALHLPVPARRAATLCQRLRAAGFGTGQLAELLGGDRLLVQTLLTGETGEVSLRVELAVAAAAYAQGISFRLAEPVAA
;
A
#
# COMPACT_ATOMS: atom_id res chain seq x y z
N MET A 1 -22.05 -12.97 -27.83
CA MET A 1 -21.36 -11.67 -27.71
C MET A 1 -22.25 -10.83 -26.82
N ASP A 2 -21.98 -10.84 -25.51
CA ASP A 2 -22.94 -10.44 -24.48
C ASP A 2 -22.67 -9.01 -24.00
N THR A 3 -23.61 -8.11 -24.26
CA THR A 3 -23.58 -6.69 -23.92
C THR A 3 -23.83 -6.45 -22.43
N THR A 4 -22.84 -6.72 -21.57
CA THR A 4 -22.94 -6.48 -20.11
C THR A 4 -22.08 -5.33 -19.58
N ASP A 5 -21.43 -4.57 -20.46
CA ASP A 5 -20.34 -3.64 -20.11
C ASP A 5 -20.79 -2.28 -19.51
N ARG A 6 -22.08 -2.09 -19.22
CA ARG A 6 -22.62 -0.81 -18.71
C ARG A 6 -22.79 -0.73 -17.18
N TRP A 7 -22.62 -1.84 -16.44
CA TRP A 7 -22.98 -1.94 -15.01
C TRP A 7 -21.80 -2.15 -14.04
N ASP A 8 -20.55 -1.95 -14.49
CA ASP A 8 -19.37 -2.28 -13.69
C ASP A 8 -18.90 -1.16 -12.74
N TRP A 9 -19.69 -0.10 -12.61
CA TRP A 9 -19.37 1.05 -11.77
C TRP A 9 -20.35 1.16 -10.60
N VAL A 10 -19.83 1.38 -9.39
CA VAL A 10 -20.60 1.59 -8.16
C VAL A 10 -20.36 2.99 -7.59
N ASP A 11 -21.28 3.48 -6.76
CA ASP A 11 -21.09 4.76 -6.04
C ASP A 11 -19.83 4.68 -5.16
N ALA A 12 -18.95 5.67 -5.29
CA ALA A 12 -17.70 5.74 -4.55
C ALA A 12 -17.86 6.23 -3.10
N ARG A 13 -19.01 6.84 -2.74
CA ARG A 13 -19.22 7.45 -1.41
C ARG A 13 -19.02 6.47 -0.24
N PRO A 14 -19.59 5.25 -0.22
CA PRO A 14 -19.40 4.31 0.88
C PRO A 14 -17.93 3.90 1.03
N PHE A 15 -17.26 3.64 -0.10
CA PHE A 15 -15.85 3.23 -0.12
C PHE A 15 -14.91 4.35 0.32
N ARG A 16 -15.26 5.63 0.06
CA ARG A 16 -14.54 6.77 0.60
C ARG A 16 -14.60 6.82 2.12
N MET A 17 -15.79 6.68 2.69
CA MET A 17 -15.96 6.65 4.15
C MET A 17 -15.20 5.48 4.77
N HIS A 18 -15.33 4.29 4.18
CA HIS A 18 -14.62 3.10 4.61
C HIS A 18 -13.10 3.29 4.57
N ALA A 19 -12.55 3.78 3.46
CA ALA A 19 -11.12 4.04 3.32
C ALA A 19 -10.61 5.07 4.33
N ARG A 20 -11.36 6.15 4.58
CA ARG A 20 -11.02 7.16 5.60
C ARG A 20 -11.01 6.56 7.01
N ARG A 21 -12.00 5.71 7.32
CA ARG A 21 -12.07 4.99 8.59
C ARG A 21 -10.87 4.05 8.76
N LEU A 22 -10.56 3.23 7.74
CA LEU A 22 -9.39 2.35 7.76
C LEU A 22 -8.10 3.13 8.02
N ILE A 23 -7.89 4.27 7.34
CA ILE A 23 -6.72 5.13 7.55
C ILE A 23 -6.64 5.64 8.99
N ALA A 24 -7.75 6.18 9.51
CA ALA A 24 -7.79 6.77 10.86
C ALA A 24 -7.51 5.74 11.97
N GLU A 25 -8.05 4.53 11.82
CA GLU A 25 -8.03 3.50 12.86
C GLU A 25 -6.78 2.60 12.79
N THR A 26 -6.15 2.47 11.62
CA THR A 26 -4.99 1.57 11.42
C THR A 26 -3.66 2.31 11.32
N GLY A 27 -3.69 3.65 11.19
CA GLY A 27 -2.50 4.46 10.96
C GLY A 27 -1.79 4.18 9.62
N LEU A 28 -2.45 3.50 8.68
CA LEU A 28 -1.96 3.37 7.30
C LEU A 28 -2.09 4.69 6.55
N ARG A 29 -1.06 5.06 5.81
CA ARG A 29 -1.11 6.18 4.86
C ARG A 29 -1.96 5.78 3.64
N PRO A 30 -2.58 6.74 2.93
CA PRO A 30 -3.42 6.43 1.77
C PRO A 30 -2.74 5.55 0.70
N ARG A 31 -1.43 5.73 0.49
CA ARG A 31 -0.69 4.90 -0.48
C ARG A 31 -0.48 3.47 0.03
N GLU A 32 -0.20 3.30 1.31
CA GLU A 32 -0.02 1.97 1.93
C GLU A 32 -1.33 1.19 1.91
N LEU A 33 -2.45 1.83 2.26
CA LEU A 33 -3.77 1.22 2.17
C LEU A 33 -4.10 0.81 0.73
N ALA A 34 -3.70 1.61 -0.26
CA ALA A 34 -3.94 1.27 -1.67
C ALA A 34 -3.17 0.01 -2.08
N LEU A 35 -1.90 -0.08 -1.67
CA LEU A 35 -1.05 -1.25 -1.94
C LEU A 35 -1.58 -2.49 -1.22
N PHE A 36 -1.98 -2.35 0.05
CA PHE A 36 -2.62 -3.40 0.83
C PHE A 36 -3.89 -3.92 0.17
N ALA A 37 -4.76 -3.00 -0.28
CA ALA A 37 -5.99 -3.31 -1.00
C ALA A 37 -5.77 -3.82 -2.44
N GLY A 38 -4.56 -3.75 -2.98
CA GLY A 38 -4.31 -3.98 -4.41
C GLY A 38 -5.08 -3.00 -5.32
N VAL A 39 -5.30 -1.76 -4.89
CA VAL A 39 -5.97 -0.70 -5.67
C VAL A 39 -4.93 0.32 -6.15
N PRO A 40 -5.08 0.94 -7.33
CA PRO A 40 -4.13 1.97 -7.79
C PRO A 40 -3.96 3.10 -6.76
N PRO A 41 -2.73 3.43 -6.31
CA PRO A 41 -2.53 4.44 -5.25
C PRO A 41 -3.06 5.82 -5.61
N ARG A 42 -2.97 6.24 -6.88
CA ARG A 42 -3.58 7.49 -7.37
C ARG A 42 -5.09 7.52 -7.21
N LEU A 43 -5.76 6.38 -7.45
CA LEU A 43 -7.21 6.27 -7.32
C LEU A 43 -7.62 6.41 -5.85
N LEU A 44 -6.97 5.67 -4.94
CA LEU A 44 -7.31 5.75 -3.52
C LEU A 44 -6.99 7.13 -2.94
N ALA A 45 -5.87 7.75 -3.33
CA ALA A 45 -5.54 9.11 -2.91
C ALA A 45 -6.64 10.11 -3.30
N ARG A 46 -7.09 10.09 -4.57
CA ARG A 46 -8.21 10.94 -5.02
C ARG A 46 -9.53 10.60 -4.34
N LEU A 47 -9.80 9.31 -4.09
CA LEU A 47 -10.99 8.86 -3.40
C LEU A 47 -11.05 9.46 -1.98
N VAL A 48 -9.95 9.34 -1.23
CA VAL A 48 -9.81 9.80 0.15
C VAL A 48 -9.81 11.33 0.23
N ALA A 49 -9.15 12.02 -0.70
CA ALA A 49 -9.18 13.49 -0.80
C ALA A 49 -10.59 14.01 -1.12
N GLY A 50 -11.40 13.22 -1.83
CA GLY A 50 -12.72 13.64 -2.30
C GLY A 50 -12.71 14.29 -3.68
N ASP A 51 -11.60 14.14 -4.43
CA ASP A 51 -11.31 14.83 -5.69
C ASP A 51 -12.07 14.23 -6.88
N GLY A 52 -13.38 14.43 -6.89
CA GLY A 52 -14.25 14.14 -8.03
C GLY A 52 -14.48 12.65 -8.34
N VAL A 53 -13.98 11.74 -7.50
CA VAL A 53 -14.27 10.30 -7.64
C VAL A 53 -15.71 10.03 -7.19
N ARG A 54 -16.63 9.98 -8.14
CA ARG A 54 -18.06 9.66 -7.92
C ARG A 54 -18.38 8.19 -8.17
N LYS A 55 -17.60 7.53 -9.02
CA LYS A 55 -17.79 6.12 -9.38
C LYS A 55 -16.49 5.35 -9.21
N LEU A 56 -16.62 4.09 -8.79
CA LEU A 56 -15.51 3.15 -8.60
C LEU A 56 -15.81 1.88 -9.40
N THR A 57 -14.80 1.25 -10.01
CA THR A 57 -15.03 -0.05 -10.66
C THR A 57 -15.39 -1.09 -9.60
N ARG A 58 -16.24 -2.05 -9.95
CA ARG A 58 -16.68 -3.10 -9.03
C ARG A 58 -15.51 -3.92 -8.49
N VAL A 59 -14.46 -4.11 -9.30
CA VAL A 59 -13.22 -4.78 -8.87
C VAL A 59 -12.54 -4.05 -7.71
N TYR A 60 -12.37 -2.73 -7.79
CA TYR A 60 -11.72 -1.96 -6.72
C TYR A 60 -12.65 -1.78 -5.51
N ALA A 61 -13.95 -1.67 -5.75
CA ALA A 61 -14.96 -1.65 -4.69
C ALA A 61 -14.91 -2.93 -3.84
N ARG A 62 -14.89 -4.10 -4.50
CA ARG A 62 -14.75 -5.41 -3.85
C ARG A 62 -13.46 -5.52 -3.04
N ARG A 63 -12.34 -5.05 -3.60
CA ARG A 63 -11.05 -5.03 -2.89
C ARG A 63 -11.07 -4.17 -1.64
N LEU A 64 -11.70 -2.98 -1.69
CA LEU A 64 -11.77 -2.10 -0.53
C LEU A 64 -12.71 -2.61 0.55
N ILE A 65 -13.87 -3.16 0.18
CA ILE A 65 -14.86 -3.65 1.16
C ILE A 65 -14.43 -4.97 1.81
N ALA A 66 -13.58 -5.75 1.13
CA ALA A 66 -13.04 -6.98 1.68
C ALA A 66 -12.11 -6.76 2.88
N ILE A 67 -11.57 -5.54 3.05
CA ILE A 67 -10.66 -5.23 4.14
C ILE A 67 -11.44 -5.09 5.44
N GLU A 68 -11.24 -6.05 6.35
CA GLU A 68 -11.79 -5.99 7.69
C GLU A 68 -10.92 -5.14 8.61
N LEU A 69 -11.50 -4.06 9.18
CA LEU A 69 -10.77 -3.12 10.03
C LEU A 69 -10.01 -3.81 11.19
N ARG A 70 -10.61 -4.84 11.80
CA ARG A 70 -10.03 -5.59 12.93
C ARG A 70 -8.84 -6.46 12.53
N ALA A 71 -8.79 -6.92 11.27
CA ALA A 71 -7.77 -7.82 10.77
C ALA A 71 -6.52 -7.05 10.30
N VAL A 72 -6.65 -5.77 9.96
CA VAL A 72 -5.53 -4.96 9.44
C VAL A 72 -4.35 -4.89 10.42
N PRO A 73 -4.51 -4.56 11.72
CA PRO A 73 -3.38 -4.49 12.63
C PRO A 73 -2.59 -5.80 12.69
N GLU A 74 -3.28 -6.93 12.79
CA GLU A 74 -2.66 -8.26 12.81
C GLU A 74 -1.95 -8.55 11.48
N ALA A 75 -2.60 -8.30 10.35
CA ALA A 75 -2.03 -8.49 9.02
C ALA A 75 -0.75 -7.66 8.82
N LEU A 76 -0.66 -6.45 9.37
CA LEU A 76 0.51 -5.59 9.26
C LEU A 76 1.75 -6.13 9.97
N HIS A 77 1.58 -7.02 10.95
CA HIS A 77 2.66 -7.68 11.68
C HIS A 77 3.10 -9.01 11.06
N LEU A 78 2.35 -9.54 10.07
CA LEU A 78 2.71 -10.79 9.43
C LEU A 78 4.08 -10.69 8.74
N PRO A 79 4.94 -11.72 8.90
CA PRO A 79 6.21 -11.79 8.21
C PRO A 79 5.98 -12.04 6.70
N VAL A 80 6.69 -11.29 5.86
CA VAL A 80 6.71 -11.41 4.41
C VAL A 80 8.15 -11.43 3.89
N PRO A 81 8.43 -12.08 2.75
CA PRO A 81 9.78 -12.13 2.20
C PRO A 81 10.36 -10.73 1.94
N ALA A 82 11.55 -10.47 2.49
CA ALA A 82 12.19 -9.16 2.45
C ALA A 82 12.76 -8.78 1.07
N ARG A 83 12.85 -9.72 0.13
CA ARG A 83 13.51 -9.54 -1.18
C ARG A 83 13.02 -8.30 -1.93
N ARG A 84 11.72 -8.04 -1.90
CA ARG A 84 11.13 -6.88 -2.59
C ARG A 84 11.44 -5.58 -1.85
N ALA A 85 11.19 -5.50 -0.54
CA ALA A 85 11.60 -4.38 0.30
C ALA A 85 13.08 -4.03 0.11
N ALA A 86 13.98 -5.02 0.14
CA ALA A 86 15.42 -4.83 -0.06
C ALA A 86 15.73 -4.21 -1.43
N THR A 87 15.16 -4.78 -2.50
CA THR A 87 15.31 -4.26 -3.87
C THR A 87 14.82 -2.81 -3.98
N LEU A 88 13.68 -2.48 -3.36
CA LEU A 88 13.12 -1.14 -3.40
C LEU A 88 13.90 -0.15 -2.55
N CYS A 89 14.41 -0.55 -1.38
CA CYS A 89 15.32 0.25 -0.56
C CYS A 89 16.60 0.60 -1.32
N GLN A 90 17.21 -0.37 -2.02
CA GLN A 90 18.39 -0.12 -2.85
C GLN A 90 18.08 0.85 -4.00
N ARG A 91 16.92 0.71 -4.66
CA ARG A 91 16.50 1.64 -5.72
C ARG A 91 16.20 3.05 -5.19
N LEU A 92 15.57 3.16 -4.02
CA LEU A 92 15.36 4.45 -3.35
C LEU A 92 16.69 5.10 -3.01
N ARG A 93 17.66 4.31 -2.52
CA ARG A 93 19.02 4.79 -2.23
C ARG A 93 19.71 5.31 -3.50
N ALA A 94 19.61 4.59 -4.61
CA ALA A 94 20.10 5.03 -5.92
C ALA A 94 19.40 6.30 -6.43
N ALA A 95 18.13 6.52 -6.04
CA ALA A 95 17.38 7.73 -6.32
C ALA A 95 17.68 8.90 -5.35
N GLY A 96 18.68 8.75 -4.46
CA GLY A 96 19.14 9.80 -3.56
C GLY A 96 18.59 9.75 -2.13
N PHE A 97 17.79 8.75 -1.76
CA PHE A 97 17.28 8.64 -0.38
C PHE A 97 18.41 8.38 0.61
N GLY A 98 18.52 9.23 1.63
CA GLY A 98 19.38 9.06 2.79
C GLY A 98 19.03 7.83 3.64
N THR A 99 20.01 7.25 4.32
CA THR A 99 19.75 6.21 5.35
C THR A 99 18.83 6.74 6.46
N GLY A 100 18.94 8.03 6.83
CA GLY A 100 18.03 8.67 7.77
C GLY A 100 16.59 8.74 7.27
N GLN A 101 16.38 9.11 6.00
CA GLN A 101 15.05 9.16 5.38
C GLN A 101 14.42 7.77 5.27
N LEU A 102 15.23 6.75 4.96
CA LEU A 102 14.78 5.36 4.97
C LEU A 102 14.44 4.89 6.40
N ALA A 103 15.22 5.29 7.40
CA ALA A 103 14.93 4.93 8.79
C ALA A 103 13.62 5.59 9.25
N GLU A 104 13.43 6.88 8.99
CA GLU A 104 12.16 7.58 9.28
C GLU A 104 10.97 6.92 8.60
N LEU A 105 11.13 6.50 7.34
CA LEU A 105 10.10 5.76 6.61
C LEU A 105 9.71 4.45 7.31
N LEU A 106 10.67 3.79 7.95
CA LEU A 106 10.53 2.51 8.63
C LEU A 106 10.32 2.64 10.15
N GLY A 107 9.94 3.82 10.65
CA GLY A 107 9.67 4.03 12.07
C GLY A 107 10.91 4.21 12.96
N GLY A 108 12.05 4.55 12.37
CA GLY A 108 13.30 4.87 13.06
C GLY A 108 14.32 3.74 13.13
N ASP A 109 13.99 2.55 12.61
CA ASP A 109 14.86 1.38 12.70
C ASP A 109 16.01 1.41 11.69
N ARG A 110 17.16 1.94 12.12
CA ARG A 110 18.38 2.01 11.30
C ARG A 110 19.00 0.65 11.04
N LEU A 111 18.84 -0.32 11.94
CA LEU A 111 19.41 -1.67 11.78
C LEU A 111 18.63 -2.41 10.68
N LEU A 112 17.31 -2.30 10.68
CA LEU A 112 16.47 -2.83 9.62
C LEU A 112 16.83 -2.23 8.25
N VAL A 113 17.07 -0.91 8.18
CA VAL A 113 17.51 -0.28 6.93
C VAL A 113 18.85 -0.86 6.46
N GLN A 114 19.83 -1.03 7.36
CA GLN A 114 21.12 -1.61 7.00
C GLN A 114 20.96 -3.03 6.47
N THR A 115 20.24 -3.89 7.19
CA THR A 115 20.03 -5.29 6.78
C THR A 115 19.22 -5.43 5.48
N LEU A 116 18.31 -4.50 5.19
CA LEU A 116 17.61 -4.44 3.90
C LEU A 116 18.54 -3.98 2.76
N LEU A 117 19.48 -3.09 3.04
CA LEU A 117 20.45 -2.62 2.03
C LEU A 117 21.50 -3.68 1.73
N THR A 118 21.96 -4.42 2.75
CA THR A 118 22.92 -5.54 2.62
C THR A 118 22.27 -6.82 2.11
N GLY A 119 20.95 -6.97 2.28
CA GLY A 119 20.19 -8.17 1.88
C GLY A 119 20.29 -9.31 2.89
N GLU A 120 20.72 -9.04 4.12
CA GLU A 120 20.90 -10.03 5.19
C GLU A 120 19.57 -10.43 5.87
N THR A 121 18.53 -9.62 5.71
CA THR A 121 17.20 -9.92 6.25
C THR A 121 16.41 -10.80 5.28
N GLY A 122 15.91 -11.94 5.76
CA GLY A 122 15.06 -12.85 5.00
C GLY A 122 13.58 -12.44 4.98
N GLU A 123 13.08 -11.87 6.07
CA GLU A 123 11.67 -11.50 6.26
C GLU A 123 11.53 -10.12 6.91
N VAL A 124 10.49 -9.39 6.52
CA VAL A 124 10.08 -8.13 7.17
C VAL A 124 8.59 -8.18 7.47
N SER A 125 8.09 -7.29 8.33
CA SER A 125 6.66 -7.15 8.49
C SER A 125 6.01 -6.59 7.23
N LEU A 126 4.74 -6.95 6.98
CA LEU A 126 3.96 -6.37 5.88
C LEU A 126 3.92 -4.83 5.95
N ARG A 127 3.88 -4.25 7.15
CA ARG A 127 4.00 -2.80 7.38
C ARG A 127 5.23 -2.20 6.68
N VAL A 128 6.39 -2.83 6.85
CA VAL A 128 7.67 -2.39 6.26
C VAL A 128 7.62 -2.49 4.75
N GLU A 129 7.19 -3.65 4.21
CA GLU A 129 7.04 -3.86 2.76
C GLU A 129 6.13 -2.78 2.12
N LEU A 130 4.98 -2.49 2.75
CA LEU A 130 4.06 -1.45 2.29
C LEU A 130 4.66 -0.05 2.35
N ALA A 131 5.39 0.29 3.42
CA ALA A 131 6.02 1.58 3.58
C ALA A 131 7.09 1.84 2.50
N VAL A 132 7.96 0.85 2.26
CA VAL A 132 8.99 0.94 1.20
C VAL A 132 8.34 1.01 -0.18
N ALA A 133 7.35 0.17 -0.45
CA ALA A 133 6.65 0.19 -1.73
C ALA A 133 5.88 1.51 -1.96
N ALA A 134 5.25 2.08 -0.94
CA ALA A 134 4.57 3.36 -1.03
C ALA A 134 5.54 4.51 -1.32
N ALA A 135 6.73 4.50 -0.70
CA ALA A 135 7.78 5.48 -0.97
C ALA A 135 8.36 5.32 -2.39
N ALA A 136 8.66 4.10 -2.81
CA ALA A 136 9.13 3.80 -4.16
C ALA A 136 8.12 4.30 -5.21
N TYR A 137 6.83 4.06 -5.00
CA TYR A 137 5.77 4.55 -5.89
C TYR A 137 5.73 6.09 -5.92
N ALA A 138 5.99 6.76 -4.79
CA ALA A 138 6.06 8.22 -4.74
C ALA A 138 7.21 8.81 -5.56
N GLN A 139 8.31 8.07 -5.67
CA GLN A 139 9.46 8.45 -6.50
C GLN A 139 9.35 7.97 -7.95
N GLY A 140 8.20 7.41 -8.37
CA GLY A 140 8.02 6.89 -9.73
C GLY A 140 8.78 5.59 -10.02
N ILE A 141 9.33 4.93 -8.99
CA ILE A 141 10.02 3.65 -9.14
C ILE A 141 8.98 2.58 -9.47
N SER A 142 9.15 1.93 -10.62
CA SER A 142 8.22 0.90 -11.09
C SER A 142 8.47 -0.45 -10.42
N PHE A 143 7.38 -1.09 -9.98
CA PHE A 143 7.36 -2.44 -9.45
C PHE A 143 5.98 -3.07 -9.65
N ARG A 144 5.91 -4.40 -9.63
CA ARG A 144 4.64 -5.12 -9.69
C ARG A 144 3.95 -5.03 -8.32
N LEU A 145 2.70 -4.60 -8.30
CA LEU A 145 1.86 -4.66 -7.10
C LEU A 145 1.76 -6.11 -6.65
N ALA A 146 1.89 -6.35 -5.35
CA ALA A 146 1.56 -7.67 -4.81
C ALA A 146 0.06 -7.92 -5.00
N GLU A 147 -0.34 -9.18 -5.04
CA GLU A 147 -1.74 -9.52 -4.89
C GLU A 147 -2.26 -8.97 -3.55
N PRO A 148 -3.53 -8.54 -3.48
CA PRO A 148 -4.09 -8.04 -2.24
C PRO A 148 -3.96 -9.09 -1.15
N VAL A 149 -3.52 -8.66 0.03
CA VAL A 149 -3.47 -9.54 1.20
C VAL A 149 -4.92 -9.78 1.64
N ALA A 150 -5.36 -11.03 1.66
CA ALA A 150 -6.67 -11.38 2.21
C ALA A 150 -6.63 -11.10 3.71
N ALA A 151 -7.32 -10.05 4.15
CA ALA A 151 -7.38 -9.62 5.53
C ALA A 151 -8.80 -9.16 5.87
#